data_AF-A0A2V9T0T7-F1
#
_entry.id   AF-A0A2V9T0T7-F1
#
_cell.length_a   1.000
_cell.length_b   1.000
_cell.length_c   1.000
_cell.angle_alpha   90.00
_cell.angle_beta   90.00
_cell.angle_gamma   90.00
#
_symmetry.space_group_name_H-M   'P 1'
#
loop_
_entity.id
_entity.type
_entity.pdbx_description
1 polymer ?
#
loop_
_entity_poly.entity_id
_entity_poly.type
_entity_poly.pdbx_seq_one_letter_code
_entity_poly.pdbx_strand_id
1 'polypeptide(L)'
;KVNLPGVIEINPQGGKIARMFAAAAEWQAGDWFVDRNAAWSEPFIEQITMFPNAAHDDMADAMSQASAWLLQHRRGGWWVTDAFTGRVIDDFTY
;
A
#
# COMPACT_ATOMS: atom_id res chain seq x y z
N LYS A 1 -3.11 -18.52 -16.04
CA LYS A 1 -2.84 -17.65 -14.87
C LYS A 1 -3.32 -18.39 -13.64
N VAL A 2 -2.43 -18.69 -12.70
CA VAL A 2 -2.78 -19.44 -11.49
C VAL A 2 -3.49 -18.47 -10.55
N ASN A 3 -4.78 -18.70 -10.33
CA ASN A 3 -5.57 -17.90 -9.38
C ASN A 3 -5.32 -18.48 -7.98
N LEU A 4 -4.47 -17.81 -7.20
CA LEU A 4 -4.20 -18.16 -5.82
C LEU A 4 -5.30 -17.53 -4.95
N PRO A 5 -6.14 -18.32 -4.26
CA PRO A 5 -7.17 -17.76 -3.40
C PRO A 5 -6.53 -16.90 -2.31
N GLY A 6 -6.96 -15.63 -2.23
CA GLY A 6 -6.42 -14.63 -1.30
C GLY A 6 -5.40 -13.65 -1.91
N VAL A 7 -4.95 -13.85 -3.15
CA VAL A 7 -4.09 -12.89 -3.86
C VAL A 7 -4.93 -12.07 -4.84
N ILE A 8 -5.03 -10.77 -4.59
CA ILE A 8 -5.69 -9.83 -5.49
C ILE A 8 -4.64 -9.32 -6.48
N GLU A 9 -4.75 -9.70 -7.76
CA GLU A 9 -3.95 -9.10 -8.83
C GLU A 9 -4.37 -7.62 -8.99
N ILE A 10 -3.47 -6.70 -8.65
CA ILE A 10 -3.69 -5.26 -8.86
C ILE A 10 -2.91 -4.83 -10.10
N ASN A 11 -3.62 -4.36 -11.12
CA ASN A 11 -2.98 -3.73 -12.27
C ASN A 11 -2.51 -2.32 -11.87
N PRO A 12 -1.21 -2.01 -11.92
CA PRO A 12 -0.72 -0.70 -11.53
C PRO A 12 -1.28 0.39 -12.45
N GLN A 13 -1.80 1.47 -11.85
CA GLN A 13 -2.37 2.59 -12.59
C GLN A 13 -1.33 3.71 -12.72
N GLY A 14 -1.01 4.11 -13.95
CA GLY A 14 -0.01 5.14 -14.25
C GLY A 14 1.44 4.65 -14.16
N GLY A 15 2.37 5.54 -14.52
CA GLY A 15 3.81 5.27 -14.43
C GLY A 15 4.32 5.27 -12.99
N LYS A 16 5.43 4.56 -12.72
CA LYS A 16 6.08 4.50 -11.40
C LYS A 16 6.27 5.88 -10.76
N ILE A 17 6.70 6.86 -11.56
CA ILE A 17 6.89 8.26 -11.14
C ILE A 17 5.58 8.89 -10.66
N ALA A 18 4.48 8.73 -11.41
CA ALA A 18 3.19 9.30 -11.05
C ALA A 18 2.65 8.72 -9.72
N ARG A 19 2.86 7.42 -9.48
CA ARG A 19 2.46 6.76 -8.23
C ARG A 19 3.28 7.26 -7.03
N MET A 20 4.59 7.42 -7.19
CA MET A 20 5.46 8.00 -6.16
C MET A 20 5.11 9.46 -5.85
N PHE A 21 4.79 10.27 -6.87
CA PHE A 21 4.34 11.65 -6.66
C PHE A 21 3.01 11.73 -5.90
N ALA A 22 2.07 10.83 -6.16
CA ALA A 22 0.81 10.76 -5.42
C ALA A 22 1.05 10.43 -3.94
N ALA A 23 1.92 9.45 -3.66
CA ALA A 23 2.28 9.08 -2.29
C ALA A 23 2.97 10.23 -1.54
N ALA A 24 3.77 11.06 -2.21
CA ALA A 24 4.50 12.17 -1.58
C ALA A 24 3.58 13.15 -0.82
N ALA A 25 2.35 13.37 -1.29
CA ALA A 25 1.38 14.21 -0.61
C ALA A 25 0.95 13.63 0.75
N GLU A 26 0.81 12.31 0.86
CA GLU A 26 0.46 11.61 2.11
C GLU A 26 1.61 11.67 3.13
N TRP A 27 2.85 11.52 2.64
CA TRP A 27 4.05 11.67 3.46
C TRP A 27 4.17 13.08 4.05
N GLN A 28 3.85 14.11 3.26
CA GLN A 28 3.84 15.51 3.72
C GLN A 28 2.69 15.79 4.69
N ALA A 29 1.56 15.10 4.55
CA ALA A 29 0.44 15.20 5.48
C ALA A 29 0.68 14.51 6.83
N GLY A 30 1.68 13.62 6.91
CA GLY A 30 1.98 12.84 8.11
C GLY A 30 1.12 11.57 8.25
N ASP A 31 0.56 11.06 7.14
CA ASP A 31 -0.30 9.87 7.14
C ASP A 31 0.49 8.54 7.25
N TRP A 32 1.82 8.60 7.24
CA TRP A 32 2.72 7.43 7.25
C TRP A 32 3.53 7.33 8.54
N PHE A 33 3.58 6.12 9.10
CA PHE A 33 4.40 5.79 10.27
C PHE A 33 5.42 4.73 9.91
N VAL A 34 6.69 4.99 10.21
CA VAL A 34 7.81 4.07 10.00
C VAL A 34 8.48 3.82 11.35
N ASP A 35 8.71 2.56 11.69
CA ASP A 35 9.44 2.19 12.90
C ASP A 35 10.91 2.61 12.76
N ARG A 36 11.47 3.32 13.74
CA ARG A 36 12.86 3.77 13.70
C ARG A 36 13.88 2.69 14.07
N ASN A 37 13.45 1.62 14.73
CA ASN A 37 14.33 0.56 15.22
C ASN A 37 14.40 -0.64 14.28
N ALA A 38 13.57 -0.66 13.24
CA ALA A 38 13.57 -1.73 12.27
C ALA A 38 14.78 -1.62 11.34
N ALA A 39 15.47 -2.74 11.11
CA ALA A 39 16.63 -2.80 10.23
C ALA A 39 16.33 -2.44 8.76
N TRP A 40 15.05 -2.50 8.35
CA TRP A 40 14.60 -2.17 7.00
C TRP A 40 14.31 -0.67 6.80
N SER A 41 14.22 0.12 7.87
CA SER A 41 13.69 1.48 7.80
C SER A 41 14.64 2.46 7.13
N GLU A 42 15.94 2.37 7.42
CA GLU A 42 16.95 3.22 6.78
C GLU A 42 17.09 2.89 5.28
N PRO A 43 17.25 1.62 4.86
CA PRO A 43 17.21 1.25 3.44
C PRO A 43 15.92 1.67 2.74
N PHE A 44 14.77 1.58 3.42
CA PHE A 44 13.50 2.02 2.89
C PHE A 44 13.47 3.54 2.64
N ILE A 45 13.93 4.34 3.60
CA ILE A 45 14.00 5.81 3.48
C ILE A 45 14.94 6.21 2.35
N GLU A 46 16.09 5.54 2.21
CA GLU A 46 17.02 5.79 1.10
C GLU A 46 16.36 5.52 -0.26
N GLN A 47 15.66 4.40 -0.41
CA GLN A 47 14.99 4.06 -1.67
C GLN A 47 13.91 5.08 -2.06
N ILE A 48 13.08 5.53 -1.11
CA ILE A 48 12.01 6.50 -1.40
C ILE A 48 12.55 7.91 -1.68
N THR A 49 13.68 8.30 -1.08
CA THR A 49 14.27 9.65 -1.24
C THR A 49 15.20 9.75 -2.45
N MET A 50 15.85 8.66 -2.87
CA MET A 50 16.70 8.61 -4.05
C MET A 50 15.94 8.25 -5.34
N PHE A 51 14.63 8.00 -5.25
CA PHE A 51 13.80 7.68 -6.41
C PHE A 51 13.82 8.82 -7.45
N PRO A 52 13.94 8.54 -8.77
CA PRO A 52 13.96 7.23 -9.43
C PRO A 52 15.37 6.63 -9.66
N ASN A 53 16.42 7.26 -9.14
CA ASN A 53 17.81 6.91 -9.46
C ASN A 53 18.44 5.90 -8.51
N ALA A 54 17.69 5.38 -7.54
CA ALA A 54 18.15 4.34 -6.63
C ALA A 54 18.48 3.05 -7.38
N ALA A 55 19.50 2.32 -6.93
CA ALA A 55 19.86 1.01 -7.50
C ALA A 55 18.79 -0.07 -7.24
N HIS A 56 17.95 0.14 -6.22
CA HIS A 56 16.85 -0.73 -5.82
C HIS A 56 15.57 0.10 -5.68
N ASP A 57 14.47 -0.36 -6.28
CA ASP A 57 13.17 0.31 -6.27
C ASP A 57 12.02 -0.55 -5.71
N ASP A 58 12.30 -1.80 -5.30
CA ASP A 58 11.27 -2.76 -4.89
C ASP A 58 10.41 -2.27 -3.72
N MET A 59 11.02 -1.66 -2.69
CA MET A 59 10.27 -1.18 -1.52
C MET A 59 9.51 0.12 -1.83
N ALA A 60 10.06 0.97 -2.70
CA ALA A 60 9.38 2.17 -3.19
C ALA A 60 8.18 1.80 -4.08
N ASP A 61 8.31 0.77 -4.92
CA ASP A 61 7.22 0.25 -5.74
C ASP A 61 6.12 -0.36 -4.86
N ALA A 62 6.47 -1.15 -3.84
CA ALA A 62 5.51 -1.71 -2.90
C ALA A 62 4.75 -0.61 -2.14
N MET A 63 5.45 0.41 -1.63
CA MET A 63 4.83 1.54 -0.93
C MET A 63 3.91 2.35 -1.86
N SER A 64 4.37 2.69 -3.07
CA SER A 64 3.56 3.46 -4.02
C SER A 64 2.31 2.72 -4.46
N GLN A 65 2.38 1.39 -4.56
CA GLN A 65 1.23 0.54 -4.83
C GLN A 65 0.27 0.46 -3.65
N ALA A 66 0.78 0.38 -2.42
CA ALA A 66 -0.03 0.42 -1.20
C ALA A 66 -0.74 1.77 -1.02
N SER A 67 -0.03 2.89 -1.24
CA SER A 67 -0.59 4.24 -1.24
C SER A 67 -1.77 4.36 -2.21
N ALA A 68 -1.57 3.96 -3.46
CA ALA A 68 -2.64 3.99 -4.47
C ALA A 68 -3.84 3.12 -4.06
N TRP A 69 -3.59 1.95 -3.47
CA TRP A 69 -4.66 1.08 -2.96
C TRP A 69 -5.41 1.72 -1.79
N LEU A 70 -4.72 2.26 -0.79
CA LEU A 70 -5.31 2.90 0.38
C LEU A 70 -6.15 4.14 0.00
N LEU A 71 -5.69 4.94 -0.96
CA LEU A 71 -6.47 6.08 -1.48
C LEU A 71 -7.72 5.64 -2.22
N GLN A 72 -7.63 4.59 -3.04
CA GLN A 72 -8.78 4.05 -3.78
C GLN A 72 -9.78 3.35 -2.84
N HIS A 73 -9.31 2.74 -1.76
CA HIS A 73 -10.12 2.05 -0.76
C HIS A 73 -10.52 2.95 0.42
N ARG A 74 -10.27 4.27 0.34
CA ARG A 74 -10.75 5.26 1.32
C ARG A 74 -12.26 5.50 1.26
N ARG A 75 -13.02 4.66 0.54
CA ARG A 75 -14.48 4.64 0.47
C ARG A 75 -15.00 3.21 0.28
N GLY A 76 -15.72 2.71 1.27
CA GLY A 76 -16.45 1.44 1.23
C GLY A 76 -16.18 0.66 2.50
N GLY A 77 -17.22 0.48 3.31
CA GLY A 77 -17.13 -0.29 4.55
C GLY A 77 -16.45 -1.63 4.36
N TRP A 78 -15.72 -2.03 5.39
CA TRP A 78 -15.17 -3.36 5.48
C TRP A 78 -16.09 -4.18 6.39
N TRP A 79 -16.49 -5.36 5.91
CA TRP A 79 -17.20 -6.34 6.74
C TRP A 79 -16.26 -7.50 7.07
N VAL A 80 -16.34 -7.94 8.32
CA VAL A 80 -15.67 -9.15 8.80
C VAL A 80 -16.70 -10.26 8.76
N THR A 81 -16.39 -11.38 8.10
CA THR A 81 -17.23 -12.58 8.12
C THR A 81 -16.54 -13.72 8.85
N ASP A 82 -17.35 -14.53 9.52
CA ASP A 82 -16.93 -15.81 10.06
C ASP A 82 -16.59 -16.75 8.92
N ALA A 83 -15.34 -17.22 8.88
CA ALA A 83 -14.81 -18.01 7.78
C ALA A 83 -15.45 -19.41 7.63
N PHE A 84 -16.17 -19.89 8.65
CA PHE A 84 -16.75 -21.24 8.68
C PHE A 84 -18.25 -21.24 8.48
N THR A 85 -18.93 -20.17 8.86
CA THR A 85 -20.40 -20.03 8.79
C THR A 85 -20.86 -19.00 7.76
N GLY A 86 -19.95 -18.15 7.26
CA GLY A 86 -20.24 -17.08 6.31
C GLY A 86 -21.03 -15.91 6.90
N ARG A 87 -21.26 -15.90 8.22
CA ARG A 87 -22.04 -14.87 8.89
C ARG A 87 -21.21 -13.61 9.10
N VAL A 88 -21.78 -12.44 8.86
CA VAL A 88 -21.12 -11.15 9.15
C VAL A 88 -20.98 -11.00 10.67
N ILE A 89 -19.73 -10.88 11.12
CA ILE A 89 -19.33 -10.64 12.51
C ILE A 89 -19.36 -9.14 12.81
N ASP A 90 -18.92 -8.31 11.86
CA ASP A 90 -18.90 -6.86 12.01
C ASP A 90 -19.07 -6.19 10.64
N ASP A 91 -19.82 -5.09 10.59
CA ASP A 91 -20.12 -4.34 9.36
C ASP A 91 -19.84 -2.85 9.60
N PHE A 92 -18.74 -2.34 9.03
CA PHE A 92 -18.33 -0.95 9.14
C PHE A 92 -18.64 -0.16 7.87
N THR A 93 -19.82 -0.38 7.30
CA THR A 93 -20.34 0.42 6.18
C THR A 93 -20.90 1.76 6.68
N TYR A 94 -20.29 2.85 6.23
CA TYR A 94 -20.78 4.23 6.42
C TYR A 94 -21.60 4.68 5.21
#